data_AF-A0A8T5N0E2-F1
#
_entry.id   AF-A0A8T5N0E2-F1
#
_cell.length_a   1.000
_cell.length_b   1.000
_cell.length_c   1.000
_cell.angle_alpha   90.00
_cell.angle_beta   90.00
_cell.angle_gamma   90.00
#
_symmetry.space_group_name_H-M   'P 1'
#
loop_
_entity.id
_entity.type
_entity.pdbx_description
1 polymer ?
#
loop_
_entity_poly.entity_id
_entity_poly.type
_entity_poly.pdbx_seq_one_letter_code
_entity_poly.pdbx_strand_id
1 'polypeptide(L)'
;MSIKNIVLGIAIIILTIFVAVYGINMFFPQIEYPDFCGDVNTQEIINTQERCEEINGKWSVYESVKPIEGGMEGFCDREYYCRQDYEDMNEIRSKKIFLISVPLGILFLIIGGFLFKLESVGAGLMGGGVGTLIYGAGGYWRYGEDWFRFVISLMGLIAVIWLAYWFNKKFDKKKK
;
A
#
# COMPACT_ATOMS: atom_id res chain seq x y z
N MET A 1 -21.34 -2.40 -27.39
CA MET A 1 -21.82 -2.21 -26.00
C MET A 1 -22.57 -0.87 -25.93
N SER A 2 -23.70 -0.79 -25.22
CA SER A 2 -24.44 0.49 -25.05
C SER A 2 -23.69 1.44 -24.11
N ILE A 3 -23.77 2.76 -24.33
CA ILE A 3 -23.17 3.78 -23.43
C ILE A 3 -23.60 3.57 -21.97
N LYS A 4 -24.87 3.20 -21.74
CA LYS A 4 -25.40 2.93 -20.40
C LYS A 4 -24.64 1.79 -19.70
N ASN A 5 -24.27 0.76 -20.45
CA ASN A 5 -23.54 -0.41 -19.95
C ASN A 5 -22.10 -0.05 -19.59
N ILE A 6 -21.48 0.86 -20.32
CA ILE A 6 -20.11 1.35 -20.02
C ILE A 6 -20.14 2.18 -18.73
N VAL A 7 -21.07 3.13 -18.62
CA VAL A 7 -21.21 3.98 -17.43
C VAL A 7 -21.48 3.14 -16.18
N LEU A 8 -22.38 2.16 -16.26
CA LEU A 8 -22.65 1.24 -15.14
C LEU A 8 -21.41 0.41 -14.78
N GLY A 9 -20.67 -0.07 -15.78
CA GLY A 9 -19.43 -0.81 -15.53
C GLY A 9 -18.41 0.03 -14.75
N ILE A 10 -18.14 1.25 -15.19
CA ILE A 10 -17.21 2.18 -14.52
C ILE A 10 -17.67 2.50 -13.10
N ALA A 11 -18.96 2.77 -12.90
CA ALA A 11 -19.51 3.02 -11.58
C ALA A 11 -19.27 1.83 -10.64
N ILE A 12 -19.47 0.60 -11.13
CA ILE A 12 -19.22 -0.62 -10.35
C ILE A 12 -17.73 -0.79 -10.04
N ILE A 13 -16.82 -0.47 -10.96
CA ILE A 13 -15.37 -0.48 -10.69
C ILE A 13 -15.05 0.41 -9.50
N ILE A 14 -15.47 1.68 -9.57
CA ILE A 14 -15.17 2.68 -8.54
C ILE A 14 -15.76 2.26 -7.19
N LEU A 15 -17.03 1.85 -7.18
CA LEU A 15 -17.72 1.43 -5.95
C LEU A 15 -17.09 0.17 -5.34
N THR A 16 -16.68 -0.79 -6.17
CA THR A 16 -15.98 -2.00 -5.68
C THR A 16 -14.66 -1.64 -5.02
N ILE A 17 -13.88 -0.73 -5.64
CA ILE A 17 -12.62 -0.25 -5.07
C ILE A 17 -12.89 0.46 -3.74
N PHE A 18 -13.88 1.34 -3.68
CA PHE A 18 -14.22 2.07 -2.45
C PHE A 18 -14.63 1.12 -1.32
N VAL A 19 -15.51 0.16 -1.60
CA VAL A 19 -15.92 -0.85 -0.61
C VAL A 19 -14.72 -1.65 -0.12
N ALA A 20 -13.82 -2.05 -1.01
CA ALA A 20 -12.62 -2.78 -0.62
C ALA A 20 -11.68 -1.92 0.23
N VAL A 21 -11.35 -0.71 -0.23
CA VAL A 21 -10.39 0.19 0.43
C VAL A 21 -10.92 0.66 1.79
N TYR A 22 -12.12 1.23 1.83
CA TYR A 22 -12.70 1.71 3.10
C TYR A 22 -13.07 0.56 4.03
N GLY A 23 -13.50 -0.59 3.48
CA GLY A 23 -13.75 -1.80 4.26
C GLY A 23 -12.50 -2.30 4.95
N ILE A 24 -11.35 -2.34 4.26
CA ILE A 24 -10.06 -2.72 4.87
C ILE A 24 -9.63 -1.67 5.89
N ASN A 25 -9.68 -0.37 5.54
CA ASN A 25 -9.24 0.70 6.45
C ASN A 25 -10.07 0.78 7.73
N MET A 26 -11.32 0.29 7.74
CA MET A 26 -12.14 0.19 8.94
C MET A 26 -11.51 -0.73 10.00
N PHE A 27 -10.88 -1.83 9.58
CA PHE A 27 -10.20 -2.77 10.47
C PHE A 27 -8.72 -2.44 10.69
N PHE A 28 -8.13 -1.69 9.76
CA PHE A 28 -6.72 -1.26 9.80
C PHE A 28 -6.63 0.26 9.67
N PRO A 29 -6.99 1.01 10.73
CA PRO A 29 -6.95 2.47 10.71
C PRO A 29 -5.56 2.98 10.38
N GLN A 30 -5.50 4.16 9.77
CA GLN A 30 -4.23 4.80 9.42
C GLN A 30 -3.44 5.14 10.69
N ILE A 31 -2.12 5.02 10.61
CA ILE A 31 -1.22 5.39 11.69
C ILE A 31 -0.86 6.87 11.50
N GLU A 32 -1.07 7.68 12.53
CA GLU A 32 -0.76 9.10 12.49
C GLU A 32 0.64 9.35 13.07
N TYR A 33 1.42 10.21 12.43
CA TYR A 33 2.77 10.56 12.88
C TYR A 33 2.80 11.17 14.29
N PRO A 34 1.86 12.07 14.68
CA PRO A 34 1.82 12.63 16.02
C PRO A 34 1.61 11.59 17.13
N ASP A 35 1.02 10.43 16.85
CA ASP A 35 0.86 9.36 17.85
C ASP A 35 2.21 8.78 18.30
N PHE A 36 3.26 8.96 17.50
CA PHE A 36 4.61 8.45 17.74
C PHE A 36 5.57 9.56 18.18
N CYS A 37 5.60 10.66 17.45
CA CYS A 37 6.58 11.72 17.64
C CYS A 37 6.03 12.98 18.35
N GLY A 38 4.72 13.03 18.60
CA GLY A 38 4.06 14.20 19.19
C GLY A 38 4.16 15.46 18.32
N ASP A 39 3.76 16.60 18.90
CA ASP A 39 3.97 17.91 18.29
C ASP A 39 5.36 18.43 18.67
N VAL A 40 6.31 18.37 17.75
CA VAL A 40 7.68 18.79 18.03
C VAL A 40 7.75 20.31 18.14
N ASN A 41 7.83 20.83 19.36
CA ASN A 41 8.12 22.24 19.60
C ASN A 41 9.64 22.45 19.56
N THR A 42 10.17 22.87 18.41
CA THR A 42 11.61 22.85 18.06
C THR A 42 12.44 24.00 18.65
N GLN A 43 12.03 24.58 19.77
CA GLN A 43 12.65 25.82 20.27
C GLN A 43 13.98 25.64 21.01
N GLU A 44 14.25 24.49 21.61
CA GLU A 44 15.56 24.21 22.20
C GLU A 44 16.60 23.97 21.09
N ILE A 45 17.83 24.44 21.23
CA ILE A 45 18.94 24.10 20.34
C ILE A 45 19.84 23.11 21.10
N ILE A 46 19.98 21.87 20.60
CA ILE A 46 20.74 20.81 21.28
C ILE A 46 22.04 20.56 20.54
N ASN A 47 23.12 20.96 21.20
CA ASN A 47 24.46 21.05 20.62
C ASN A 47 25.46 20.07 21.26
N THR A 48 24.99 19.24 22.18
CA THR A 48 25.80 18.24 22.87
C THR A 48 25.17 16.85 22.75
N GLN A 49 26.01 15.83 22.64
CA GLN A 49 25.58 14.44 22.60
C GLN A 49 24.85 14.04 23.89
N GLU A 50 25.39 14.41 25.06
CA GLU A 50 24.80 14.10 26.37
C GLU A 50 23.35 14.61 26.48
N ARG A 51 23.10 15.86 26.10
CA ARG A 51 21.75 16.42 26.10
C ARG A 51 20.84 15.76 25.06
N CYS A 52 21.40 15.36 23.92
CA CYS A 52 20.64 14.64 22.89
C CYS A 52 20.17 13.28 23.38
N GLU A 53 21.04 12.52 24.03
CA GLU A 53 20.72 11.21 24.59
C GLU A 53 19.78 11.31 25.79
N GLU A 54 19.89 12.37 26.60
CA GLU A 54 18.98 12.65 27.72
C GLU A 54 17.52 12.81 27.27
N ILE A 55 17.28 13.41 26.10
CA ILE A 55 15.94 13.55 25.52
C ILE A 55 15.54 12.39 24.61
N ASN A 56 16.27 11.27 24.65
CA ASN A 56 16.05 10.10 23.79
C ASN A 56 16.18 10.40 22.28
N GLY A 57 16.99 11.38 21.91
CA GLY A 57 17.40 11.64 20.53
C GLY A 57 18.64 10.83 20.15
N LYS A 58 18.93 10.75 18.85
CA LYS A 58 20.16 10.13 18.34
C LYS A 58 21.15 11.19 17.86
N TRP A 59 22.33 11.22 18.47
CA TRP A 59 23.42 12.06 17.99
C TRP A 59 24.00 11.50 16.69
N SER A 60 24.00 12.30 15.63
CA SER A 60 24.53 11.94 14.31
C SER A 60 25.76 12.79 14.01
N VAL A 61 26.91 12.14 13.82
CA VAL A 61 28.18 12.79 13.52
C VAL A 61 28.20 13.24 12.06
N TYR A 62 28.72 14.44 11.79
CA TYR A 62 28.93 14.89 10.42
C TYR A 62 30.11 14.14 9.79
N GLU A 63 29.85 13.25 8.84
CA GLU A 63 30.90 12.45 8.18
C GLU A 63 31.75 13.25 7.17
N SER A 64 31.31 14.45 6.77
CA SER A 64 32.02 15.24 5.75
C SER A 64 31.91 16.74 5.97
N VAL A 65 30.79 17.34 5.58
CA VAL A 65 30.60 18.79 5.58
C VAL A 65 30.07 19.23 6.94
N LYS A 66 30.92 19.89 7.73
CA LYS A 66 30.48 20.60 8.94
C LYS A 66 29.77 21.90 8.50
N PRO A 67 28.64 22.26 9.12
CA PRO A 67 27.90 23.47 8.75
C PRO A 67 28.68 24.76 9.04
N ILE A 68 29.66 24.72 9.94
CA ILE A 68 30.54 25.85 10.31
C ILE A 68 31.96 25.30 10.53
N GLU A 69 33.00 25.95 9.98
CA GLU A 69 34.40 25.65 10.31
C GLU A 69 34.65 25.87 11.81
N GLY A 70 35.13 24.84 12.51
CA GLY A 70 35.24 24.85 13.99
C GLY A 70 33.90 24.68 14.73
N GLY A 71 32.80 24.40 14.01
CA GLY A 71 31.48 24.12 14.57
C GLY A 71 31.31 22.72 15.13
N MET A 72 30.10 22.44 15.62
CA MET A 72 29.73 21.15 16.22
C MET A 72 30.03 19.96 15.30
N GLU A 73 30.46 18.86 15.91
CA GLU A 73 30.84 17.64 15.19
C GLU A 73 29.65 16.76 14.80
N GLY A 74 28.44 17.13 15.21
CA GLY A 74 27.22 16.42 14.89
C GLY A 74 25.97 17.24 15.18
N PHE A 75 24.83 16.59 15.04
CA PHE A 75 23.52 17.14 15.35
C PHE A 75 22.66 16.10 16.06
N CYS A 76 21.67 16.59 16.82
CA CYS A 76 20.70 15.73 17.48
C CYS A 76 19.48 15.47 16.58
N ASP A 77 19.28 14.23 16.15
CA ASP A 77 18.02 13.78 15.54
C ASP A 77 17.06 13.33 16.66
N ARG A 78 16.20 14.26 17.08
CA ARG A 78 15.25 14.05 18.19
C ARG A 78 14.21 12.99 17.90
N GLU A 79 13.86 12.87 16.63
CA GLU A 79 12.77 12.00 16.19
C GLU A 79 13.28 10.66 15.68
N TYR A 80 14.59 10.40 15.77
CA TYR A 80 15.20 9.22 15.16
C TYR A 80 14.46 7.92 15.53
N TYR A 81 14.27 7.68 16.83
CA TYR A 81 13.65 6.45 17.32
C TYR A 81 12.14 6.44 17.10
N CYS A 82 11.43 7.55 17.36
CA CYS A 82 9.98 7.60 17.15
C CYS A 82 9.60 7.48 15.66
N ARG A 83 10.41 8.05 14.76
CA ARG A 83 10.24 7.91 13.31
C ARG A 83 10.45 6.47 12.89
N GLN A 84 11.43 5.78 13.48
CA GLN A 84 11.65 4.36 13.23
C GLN A 84 10.44 3.53 13.69
N ASP A 85 9.93 3.76 14.91
CA ASP A 85 8.74 3.08 15.42
C ASP A 85 7.50 3.33 14.54
N TYR A 86 7.32 4.57 14.05
CA TYR A 86 6.27 4.93 13.11
C TYR A 86 6.39 4.19 11.77
N GLU A 87 7.61 4.13 11.21
CA GLU A 87 7.89 3.41 9.96
C GLU A 87 7.64 1.90 10.11
N ASP A 88 8.11 1.29 11.20
CA ASP A 88 7.91 -0.13 11.52
C ASP A 88 6.42 -0.47 11.65
N MET A 89 5.66 0.36 12.36
CA MET A 89 4.22 0.16 12.52
C MET A 89 3.46 0.34 11.19
N ASN A 90 3.87 1.29 10.36
CA ASN A 90 3.32 1.47 9.02
C ASN A 90 3.65 0.30 8.08
N GLU A 91 4.84 -0.29 8.19
CA GLU A 91 5.20 -1.49 7.45
C GLU A 91 4.28 -2.66 7.87
N ILE A 92 4.13 -2.90 9.17
CA ILE A 92 3.27 -3.97 9.71
C ILE A 92 1.83 -3.80 9.22
N ARG A 93 1.30 -2.58 9.27
CA ARG A 93 -0.04 -2.26 8.75
C ARG A 93 -0.13 -2.53 7.25
N SER A 94 0.82 -2.04 6.47
CA SER A 94 0.85 -2.19 5.01
C SER A 94 0.90 -3.66 4.60
N LYS A 95 1.66 -4.49 5.33
CA LYS A 95 1.71 -5.94 5.14
C LYS A 95 0.37 -6.62 5.40
N LYS A 96 -0.35 -6.24 6.45
CA LYS A 96 -1.70 -6.78 6.75
C LYS A 96 -2.70 -6.39 5.67
N ILE A 97 -2.69 -5.12 5.22
CA ILE A 97 -3.52 -4.64 4.12
C ILE A 97 -3.24 -5.46 2.86
N PHE A 98 -1.96 -5.65 2.52
CA PHE A 98 -1.54 -6.46 1.39
C PHE A 98 -2.09 -7.90 1.46
N LEU A 99 -1.93 -8.58 2.61
CA LEU A 99 -2.38 -9.96 2.82
C LEU A 99 -3.90 -10.15 2.73
N ILE A 100 -4.69 -9.09 2.94
CA ILE A 100 -6.17 -9.15 2.89
C ILE A 100 -6.68 -8.68 1.52
N SER A 101 -6.13 -7.59 1.00
CA SER A 101 -6.52 -7.02 -0.29
C SER A 101 -6.24 -7.96 -1.46
N VAL A 102 -5.14 -8.72 -1.44
CA VAL A 102 -4.81 -9.67 -2.51
C VAL A 102 -5.86 -10.77 -2.68
N PRO A 103 -6.17 -11.58 -1.65
CA PRO A 103 -7.21 -12.60 -1.78
C PRO A 103 -8.58 -11.99 -2.04
N LEU A 104 -8.89 -10.82 -1.48
CA LEU A 104 -10.14 -10.12 -1.75
C LEU A 104 -10.27 -9.67 -3.22
N GLY A 105 -9.20 -9.13 -3.80
CA GLY A 105 -9.16 -8.76 -5.22
C GLY A 105 -9.31 -9.97 -6.15
N ILE A 106 -8.65 -11.08 -5.82
CA ILE A 106 -8.82 -12.36 -6.54
C ILE A 106 -10.27 -12.85 -6.44
N LEU A 107 -10.88 -12.73 -5.26
CA LEU A 107 -12.29 -13.10 -5.06
C LEU A 107 -13.21 -12.27 -5.96
N PHE A 108 -13.00 -10.96 -6.06
CA PHE A 108 -13.77 -10.10 -6.98
C PHE A 108 -13.58 -10.47 -8.45
N LEU A 109 -12.36 -10.83 -8.87
CA LEU A 109 -12.09 -11.33 -10.23
C LEU A 109 -12.88 -12.61 -10.52
N ILE A 110 -12.89 -13.57 -9.59
CA ILE A 110 -13.61 -14.84 -9.73
C ILE A 110 -15.12 -14.59 -9.75
N ILE A 111 -15.66 -13.86 -8.78
CA ILE A 111 -17.09 -13.55 -8.70
C ILE A 111 -17.56 -12.80 -9.97
N GLY A 112 -16.79 -11.80 -10.40
CA GLY A 112 -17.09 -11.00 -11.59
C GLY A 112 -17.10 -11.85 -12.87
N GLY A 113 -16.15 -12.78 -13.00
CA GLY A 113 -16.07 -13.66 -14.17
C GLY A 113 -17.08 -14.83 -14.18
N PHE A 114 -17.59 -15.28 -13.03
CA PHE A 114 -18.48 -16.46 -12.95
C PHE A 114 -19.94 -16.17 -12.71
N LEU A 115 -20.25 -15.24 -11.80
CA LEU A 115 -21.58 -15.16 -11.22
C LEU A 115 -22.49 -14.19 -11.97
N PHE A 116 -21.93 -13.20 -12.67
CA PHE A 116 -22.72 -12.17 -13.34
C PHE A 116 -22.83 -12.43 -14.85
N LYS A 117 -24.05 -12.72 -15.32
CA LYS A 117 -24.38 -12.81 -16.75
C LYS A 117 -24.40 -11.45 -17.45
N LEU A 118 -24.50 -10.36 -16.69
CA LEU A 118 -24.52 -9.00 -17.21
C LEU A 118 -23.08 -8.55 -17.48
N GLU A 119 -22.76 -8.28 -18.74
CA GLU A 119 -21.41 -7.88 -19.18
C GLU A 119 -20.84 -6.71 -18.35
N SER A 120 -21.66 -5.69 -18.05
CA SER A 120 -21.24 -4.52 -17.26
C SER A 120 -20.90 -4.82 -15.81
N VAL A 121 -21.68 -5.69 -15.16
CA VAL A 121 -21.50 -5.99 -13.74
C VAL A 121 -20.29 -6.88 -13.55
N GLY A 122 -20.15 -7.91 -14.41
CA GLY A 122 -18.97 -8.78 -14.40
C GLY A 122 -17.69 -8.00 -14.69
N ALA A 123 -17.66 -7.20 -15.77
CA ALA A 123 -16.51 -6.38 -16.11
C ALA A 123 -16.18 -5.35 -15.02
N GLY A 124 -17.22 -4.73 -14.43
CA GLY A 124 -17.06 -3.76 -13.36
C GLY A 124 -16.45 -4.36 -12.09
N LEU A 125 -16.94 -5.52 -11.66
CA LEU A 125 -16.43 -6.21 -10.48
C LEU A 125 -15.01 -6.75 -10.71
N MET A 126 -14.71 -7.25 -11.91
CA MET A 126 -13.35 -7.67 -12.26
C MET A 126 -12.38 -6.48 -12.26
N GLY A 127 -12.76 -5.35 -12.87
CA GLY A 127 -11.96 -4.12 -12.85
C GLY A 127 -11.75 -3.59 -11.43
N GLY A 128 -12.79 -3.64 -10.59
CA GLY A 128 -12.69 -3.31 -9.18
C GLY A 128 -11.74 -4.25 -8.42
N GLY A 129 -11.79 -5.55 -8.72
CA GLY A 129 -10.83 -6.55 -8.21
C GLY A 129 -9.39 -6.21 -8.55
N VAL A 130 -9.10 -5.86 -9.81
CA VAL A 130 -7.77 -5.37 -10.21
C VAL A 130 -7.38 -4.12 -9.42
N GLY A 131 -8.28 -3.15 -9.27
CA GLY A 131 -8.04 -1.96 -8.46
C GLY A 131 -7.69 -2.28 -7.01
N THR A 132 -8.39 -3.23 -6.39
CA THR A 132 -8.09 -3.72 -5.03
C THR A 132 -6.72 -4.39 -4.94
N LEU A 133 -6.31 -5.17 -5.95
CA LEU A 133 -4.97 -5.75 -6.02
C LEU A 133 -3.89 -4.67 -6.10
N ILE A 134 -4.10 -3.65 -6.94
CA ILE A 134 -3.18 -2.52 -7.08
C ILE A 134 -3.07 -1.73 -5.76
N TYR A 135 -4.19 -1.47 -5.09
CA TYR A 135 -4.20 -0.81 -3.78
C TYR A 135 -3.36 -1.60 -2.75
N GLY A 136 -3.60 -2.91 -2.67
CA GLY A 136 -2.88 -3.80 -1.78
C GLY A 136 -1.38 -3.87 -2.03
N ALA A 137 -1.01 -4.23 -3.26
CA ALA A 137 0.37 -4.38 -3.68
C ALA A 137 1.11 -3.04 -3.64
N GLY A 138 0.48 -1.96 -4.09
CA GLY A 138 1.03 -0.61 -4.08
C GLY A 138 1.31 -0.08 -2.68
N GLY A 139 0.44 -0.37 -1.71
CA GLY A 139 0.62 0.03 -0.32
C GLY A 139 1.86 -0.58 0.34
N TYR A 140 2.12 -1.87 0.09
CA TYR A 140 3.31 -2.56 0.62
C TYR A 140 4.56 -2.41 -0.26
N TRP A 141 4.42 -1.91 -1.50
CA TRP A 141 5.49 -1.86 -2.49
C TRP A 141 6.76 -1.17 -1.98
N ARG A 142 6.62 -0.05 -1.25
CA ARG A 142 7.76 0.71 -0.71
C ARG A 142 8.61 -0.10 0.28
N TYR A 143 8.00 -1.00 1.04
CA TYR A 143 8.67 -1.80 2.06
C TYR A 143 9.23 -3.12 1.53
N GLY A 144 8.69 -3.64 0.41
CA GLY A 144 9.20 -4.86 -0.20
C GLY A 144 10.57 -4.68 -0.84
N GLU A 145 11.48 -5.63 -0.59
CA GLU A 145 12.75 -5.75 -1.32
C GLU A 145 12.53 -6.00 -2.82
N ASP A 146 13.54 -5.72 -3.64
CA ASP A 146 13.43 -5.82 -5.10
C ASP A 146 13.09 -7.22 -5.61
N TRP A 147 13.62 -8.27 -4.97
CA TRP A 147 13.28 -9.65 -5.33
C TRP A 147 11.81 -9.97 -5.03
N PHE A 148 11.26 -9.45 -3.92
CA PHE A 148 9.86 -9.64 -3.55
C PHE A 148 8.93 -8.96 -4.55
N ARG A 149 9.24 -7.71 -4.92
CA ARG A 149 8.53 -6.94 -5.97
C ARG A 149 8.53 -7.67 -7.31
N PHE A 150 9.65 -8.30 -7.67
CA PHE A 150 9.74 -9.10 -8.89
C PHE A 150 8.85 -10.35 -8.84
N VAL A 151 8.97 -11.15 -7.76
CA VAL A 151 8.21 -12.40 -7.61
C VAL A 151 6.71 -12.14 -7.62
N ILE A 152 6.23 -11.13 -6.89
CA ILE A 152 4.80 -10.84 -6.84
C ILE A 152 4.26 -10.35 -8.20
N SER A 153 5.05 -9.55 -8.92
CA SER A 153 4.67 -9.06 -10.25
C SER A 153 4.58 -10.22 -11.25
N LEU A 154 5.56 -11.14 -11.20
CA LEU A 154 5.57 -12.34 -12.04
C LEU A 154 4.37 -13.25 -11.72
N MET A 155 4.09 -13.49 -10.44
CA MET A 155 2.93 -14.27 -10.01
C MET A 155 1.61 -13.62 -10.45
N GLY A 156 1.47 -12.30 -10.29
CA GLY A 156 0.30 -11.55 -10.73
C GLY A 156 0.09 -11.68 -12.23
N LEU A 157 1.16 -11.55 -13.02
CA LEU A 157 1.10 -11.72 -14.48
C LEU A 157 0.66 -13.14 -14.86
N ILE A 158 1.28 -14.17 -14.28
CA ILE A 158 0.92 -15.57 -14.53
C ILE A 158 -0.55 -15.82 -14.17
N ALA A 159 -1.01 -15.32 -13.03
CA ALA A 159 -2.39 -15.48 -12.57
C ALA A 159 -3.39 -14.83 -13.55
N VAL A 160 -3.12 -13.61 -14.02
CA VAL A 160 -3.99 -12.90 -14.98
C VAL A 160 -4.02 -13.62 -16.33
N ILE A 161 -2.88 -14.07 -16.86
CA ILE A 161 -2.80 -14.83 -18.12
C ILE A 161 -3.57 -16.14 -17.99
N TRP A 162 -3.38 -16.87 -16.88
CA TRP A 162 -4.04 -18.13 -16.61
C TRP A 162 -5.56 -17.95 -16.50
N LEU A 163 -6.02 -16.95 -15.75
CA LEU A 163 -7.44 -16.59 -15.64
C LEU A 163 -8.02 -16.26 -17.02
N ALA A 164 -7.34 -15.42 -17.81
CA ALA A 164 -7.80 -15.06 -19.15
C ALA A 164 -7.94 -16.28 -20.07
N TYR A 165 -6.93 -17.16 -20.10
CA TYR A 165 -6.99 -18.39 -20.90
C TYR A 165 -8.12 -19.32 -20.47
N TRP A 166 -8.28 -19.51 -19.16
CA TRP A 166 -9.32 -20.38 -18.62
C TRP A 166 -10.73 -19.85 -18.85
N PHE A 167 -10.95 -18.54 -18.70
CA PHE A 167 -12.22 -17.90 -19.04
C PHE A 167 -12.55 -18.10 -20.52
N ASN A 168 -11.61 -17.78 -21.42
CA ASN A 168 -11.81 -17.94 -22.87
C ASN A 168 -12.17 -19.38 -23.25
N LYS A 169 -11.46 -20.38 -22.70
CA LYS A 169 -11.78 -21.80 -22.93
C LYS A 169 -13.19 -22.19 -22.47
N LYS A 170 -13.68 -21.61 -21.37
CA LYS A 170 -15.02 -21.92 -20.85
C LYS A 170 -16.15 -21.26 -21.65
N PHE A 171 -15.93 -20.04 -22.14
CA PHE A 171 -16.90 -19.35 -23.00
C PHE A 171 -16.99 -20.00 -24.39
N ASP A 172 -15.89 -20.54 -24.92
CA ASP A 172 -15.89 -21.26 -26.20
C ASP A 172 -16.70 -22.58 -26.12
N LYS A 173 -16.64 -23.28 -24.98
CA LYS A 173 -17.45 -24.49 -24.74
C LYS A 173 -18.96 -24.22 -24.61
N LYS A 174 -19.40 -22.99 -24.35
CA LYS A 174 -20.83 -22.62 -24.24
C LYS A 174 -21.45 -22.19 -25.57
N LYS A 175 -20.65 -21.99 -26.62
CA LYS A 175 -21.11 -21.64 -27.98
C LYS A 175 -21.34 -22.86 -28.89
N LYS A 176 -20.96 -24.05 -28.46
CA LYS A 176 -21.34 -25.35 -29.07
C LYS A 176 -22.46 -25.97 -28.26
#